data_AF-A0A1Y1RM81-F1
#
_entry.id   AF-A0A1Y1RM81-F1
#
_cell.length_a   1.000
_cell.length_b   1.000
_cell.length_c   1.000
_cell.angle_alpha   90.00
_cell.angle_beta   90.00
_cell.angle_gamma   90.00
#
_symmetry.space_group_name_H-M   'P 1'
#
loop_
_entity.id
_entity.type
_entity.pdbx_description
1 polymer ?
#
loop_
_entity_poly.entity_id
_entity_poly.type
_entity_poly.pdbx_seq_one_letter_code
_entity_poly.pdbx_strand_id
1 'polypeptide(L)'
;MKSLRTSLGVTALVGLSLTMAPNAFAVDTPTVDTTTAIGTYWSNNQDALGQPTGNQQTFANGATQQVFENGVVTQGKYGGVQAITGKAGQAFVSAGGAEKFGNAESAPWKHGYCGLSVTTSDSKTRWLVVLDEQTQPGSYLDLKSAEAKAWQAERSKTRSCFTNNAAVETPIEPVTEVNYGNAAQKIADARATALANGVQVAETGGELIKATDDLVTQDFGDNISAVYSMAQDRALMINTDALKAYLADPATYGQYLYQNEYTTNWKTGALELRALFYNSTAENCSTPVTGDDHGYALFSLGGTVISHYFIQYNDYGTCINWDNQTVASPIAWGPGLMDRTAVGTEIDATYDWSAAKFIPLQQVLELRVDAAKVVYIKADAAGKPLAGAKPVESSAMTEALKLADRGRFSAYNDWANGGNWNIWNEMTMLGAPVAAATEATADDGTVTVSQEFEGGTLVWTKGSESMSPQLNDLGKAKLDWYNSLGL
;
A
#
# COMPACT_ATOMS: atom_id res chain seq x y z
N MET A 1 -35.02 69.11 -17.34
CA MET A 1 -34.16 69.43 -18.50
C MET A 1 -32.89 68.59 -18.40
N LYS A 2 -32.57 67.89 -19.50
CA LYS A 2 -31.26 67.29 -19.92
C LYS A 2 -30.54 66.40 -18.89
N SER A 3 -30.50 65.06 -18.99
CA SER A 3 -30.13 64.14 -20.09
C SER A 3 -28.75 64.36 -20.70
N LEU A 4 -27.85 63.39 -20.46
CA LEU A 4 -26.82 62.81 -21.35
C LEU A 4 -26.29 61.55 -20.60
N ARG A 5 -26.68 60.30 -20.87
CA ARG A 5 -26.52 59.38 -22.03
C ARG A 5 -25.06 58.96 -22.35
N THR A 6 -24.75 57.69 -22.01
CA THR A 6 -23.99 56.59 -22.73
C THR A 6 -22.56 56.84 -23.24
N SER A 7 -21.62 55.88 -23.30
CA SER A 7 -21.66 54.47 -23.77
C SER A 7 -20.87 53.49 -22.87
N LEU A 8 -21.34 52.26 -22.60
CA LEU A 8 -21.06 51.01 -23.33
C LEU A 8 -19.56 50.78 -23.65
N GLY A 9 -18.98 49.81 -22.93
CA GLY A 9 -17.68 49.21 -23.18
C GLY A 9 -17.68 47.81 -22.59
N VAL A 10 -18.34 46.89 -23.28
CA VAL A 10 -18.28 45.44 -23.05
C VAL A 10 -16.84 45.00 -23.31
N THR A 11 -16.10 44.61 -22.27
CA THR A 11 -14.87 43.84 -22.48
C THR A 11 -15.29 42.38 -22.63
N ALA A 12 -15.34 41.95 -23.88
CA ALA A 12 -15.55 40.57 -24.27
C ALA A 12 -14.46 39.68 -23.64
N LEU A 13 -14.88 38.77 -22.76
CA LEU A 13 -14.10 37.59 -22.42
C LEU A 13 -14.24 36.63 -23.61
N VAL A 14 -13.40 36.80 -24.63
CA VAL A 14 -13.31 35.82 -25.73
C VAL A 14 -12.54 34.64 -25.17
N GLY A 15 -13.24 33.50 -25.16
CA GLY A 15 -12.69 32.22 -24.76
C GLY A 15 -11.56 31.75 -25.67
N LEU A 16 -10.55 31.17 -25.05
CA LEU A 16 -9.89 30.00 -25.59
C LEU A 16 -10.44 28.80 -24.82
N SER A 17 -11.40 28.14 -25.46
CA SER A 17 -11.77 26.77 -25.16
C SER A 17 -10.54 25.88 -25.38
N LEU A 18 -9.94 25.41 -24.31
CA LEU A 18 -9.24 24.13 -24.31
C LEU A 18 -10.13 23.16 -23.55
N THR A 19 -10.87 22.37 -24.33
CA THR A 19 -11.51 21.14 -23.90
C THR A 19 -10.46 20.22 -23.29
N MET A 20 -10.38 20.17 -21.96
CA MET A 20 -9.74 19.05 -21.27
C MET A 20 -10.86 18.21 -20.66
N ALA A 21 -11.03 17.01 -21.21
CA ALA A 21 -11.97 16.04 -20.73
C ALA A 21 -11.67 15.70 -19.26
N PRO A 22 -12.65 15.78 -18.35
CA PRO A 22 -12.49 15.31 -16.99
C PRO A 22 -12.68 13.79 -17.00
N ASN A 23 -11.64 13.03 -17.33
CA ASN A 23 -11.57 11.64 -16.92
C ASN A 23 -10.89 11.58 -15.55
N ALA A 24 -11.58 12.11 -14.54
CA ALA A 24 -11.41 11.66 -13.19
C ALA A 24 -11.94 10.22 -13.15
N PHE A 25 -11.13 9.26 -12.70
CA PHE A 25 -11.61 7.90 -12.43
C PHE A 25 -12.65 8.00 -11.32
N ALA A 26 -13.92 8.03 -11.72
CA ALA A 26 -15.03 7.83 -10.81
C ALA A 26 -14.90 6.41 -10.26
N VAL A 27 -14.88 6.28 -8.93
CA VAL A 27 -15.35 5.03 -8.30
C VAL A 27 -16.68 4.72 -8.98
N ASP A 28 -16.79 3.57 -9.65
CA ASP A 28 -18.00 3.20 -10.39
C ASP A 28 -19.17 3.30 -9.42
N THR A 29 -19.88 4.43 -9.52
CA THR A 29 -21.02 4.70 -8.67
C THR A 29 -22.03 3.61 -9.03
N PRO A 30 -22.56 2.85 -8.05
CA PRO A 30 -23.53 1.81 -8.33
C PRO A 30 -24.58 2.35 -9.30
N THR A 31 -24.75 1.67 -10.43
CA THR A 31 -25.67 2.14 -11.47
C THR A 31 -26.96 1.34 -11.41
N VAL A 32 -28.05 1.98 -11.81
CA VAL A 32 -29.33 1.31 -12.00
C VAL A 32 -29.54 1.15 -13.49
N ASP A 33 -29.53 -0.11 -13.96
CA ASP A 33 -29.96 -0.42 -15.32
C ASP A 33 -31.48 -0.29 -15.40
N THR A 34 -31.95 0.87 -15.86
CA THR A 34 -33.37 1.22 -15.99
C THR A 34 -34.12 0.34 -16.99
N THR A 35 -33.43 -0.47 -17.79
CA THR A 35 -34.05 -1.43 -18.71
C THR A 35 -34.47 -2.74 -18.02
N THR A 36 -33.94 -3.01 -16.83
CA THR A 36 -34.33 -4.16 -16.00
C THR A 36 -35.63 -3.89 -15.26
N ALA A 37 -36.29 -4.96 -14.77
CA ALA A 37 -37.52 -4.80 -14.01
C ALA A 37 -37.26 -4.12 -12.64
N ILE A 38 -36.11 -4.39 -12.02
CA ILE A 38 -35.67 -3.70 -10.79
C ILE A 38 -35.39 -2.22 -11.09
N GLY A 39 -34.68 -1.91 -12.17
CA GLY A 39 -34.42 -0.53 -12.55
C GLY A 39 -35.67 0.25 -12.93
N THR A 40 -36.62 -0.38 -13.64
CA THR A 40 -37.94 0.20 -13.90
C THR A 40 -38.71 0.46 -12.60
N TYR A 41 -38.63 -0.45 -11.63
CA TYR A 41 -39.25 -0.24 -10.32
C TYR A 41 -38.61 0.93 -9.57
N TRP A 42 -37.27 1.01 -9.56
CA TRP A 42 -36.54 2.09 -8.93
C TRP A 42 -36.85 3.44 -9.57
N SER A 43 -36.87 3.56 -10.89
CA SER A 43 -37.19 4.83 -11.57
C SER A 43 -38.58 5.37 -11.21
N ASN A 44 -39.53 4.48 -10.88
CA ASN A 44 -40.87 4.87 -10.43
C ASN A 44 -40.96 5.16 -8.92
N ASN A 45 -39.94 4.79 -8.13
CA ASN A 45 -39.95 4.85 -6.67
C ASN A 45 -38.65 5.47 -6.10
N GLN A 46 -37.98 6.31 -6.89
CA GLN A 46 -36.65 6.83 -6.55
C GLN A 46 -36.65 7.59 -5.22
N ASP A 47 -37.67 8.41 -4.97
CA ASP A 47 -37.81 9.16 -3.71
C ASP A 47 -37.94 8.26 -2.48
N ALA A 48 -38.50 7.05 -2.64
CA ALA A 48 -38.74 6.12 -1.55
C ALA A 48 -37.55 5.18 -1.30
N LEU A 49 -36.78 4.85 -2.34
CA LEU A 49 -35.65 3.93 -2.26
C LEU A 49 -34.31 4.65 -2.05
N GLY A 50 -34.18 5.89 -2.54
CA GLY A 50 -32.91 6.61 -2.55
C GLY A 50 -31.96 6.12 -3.63
N GLN A 51 -30.68 6.44 -3.49
CA GLN A 51 -29.63 6.04 -4.42
C GLN A 51 -29.28 4.55 -4.28
N PRO A 52 -28.83 3.88 -5.35
CA PRO A 52 -28.30 2.52 -5.25
C PRO A 52 -27.03 2.49 -4.38
N THR A 53 -26.95 1.51 -3.48
CA THR A 53 -25.75 1.26 -2.65
C THR A 53 -24.98 0.03 -3.11
N GLY A 54 -25.55 -0.76 -4.01
CA GLY A 54 -24.90 -1.88 -4.69
C GLY A 54 -25.42 -2.07 -6.11
N ASN A 55 -24.61 -2.73 -6.94
CA ASN A 55 -25.03 -3.12 -8.29
C ASN A 55 -26.07 -4.25 -8.21
N GLN A 56 -26.89 -4.36 -9.24
CA GLN A 56 -27.84 -5.46 -9.36
C GLN A 56 -27.10 -6.80 -9.48
N GLN A 57 -27.44 -7.78 -8.64
CA GLN A 57 -26.85 -9.12 -8.61
C GLN A 57 -27.90 -10.18 -8.90
N THR A 58 -27.55 -11.21 -9.67
CA THR A 58 -28.41 -12.39 -9.89
C THR A 58 -27.75 -13.62 -9.29
N PHE A 59 -28.46 -14.31 -8.41
CA PHE A 59 -27.93 -15.44 -7.64
C PHE A 59 -28.21 -16.79 -8.30
N ALA A 60 -27.52 -17.83 -7.82
CA ALA A 60 -27.66 -19.20 -8.33
C ALA A 60 -29.09 -19.76 -8.22
N ASN A 61 -29.89 -19.26 -7.27
CA ASN A 61 -31.31 -19.62 -7.13
C ASN A 61 -32.23 -18.94 -8.17
N GLY A 62 -31.68 -18.06 -9.01
CA GLY A 62 -32.39 -17.34 -10.07
C GLY A 62 -33.13 -16.08 -9.59
N ALA A 63 -32.99 -15.69 -8.32
CA ALA A 63 -33.44 -14.39 -7.85
C ALA A 63 -32.39 -13.31 -8.16
N THR A 64 -32.86 -12.11 -8.41
CA THR A 64 -32.05 -10.91 -8.62
C THR A 64 -32.34 -9.92 -7.50
N GLN A 65 -31.33 -9.18 -7.04
CA GLN A 65 -31.44 -8.18 -5.98
C GLN A 65 -30.65 -6.92 -6.35
N GLN A 66 -31.15 -5.75 -5.95
CA GLN A 66 -30.37 -4.52 -5.86
C GLN A 66 -30.68 -3.80 -4.55
N VAL A 67 -29.64 -3.30 -3.88
CA VAL A 67 -29.73 -2.60 -2.59
C VAL A 67 -29.67 -1.09 -2.81
N PHE A 68 -30.50 -0.37 -2.06
CA PHE A 68 -30.64 1.09 -2.08
C PHE A 68 -30.54 1.64 -0.65
N GLU A 69 -30.33 2.95 -0.52
CA GLU A 69 -30.21 3.64 0.78
C GLU A 69 -31.35 3.29 1.75
N ASN A 70 -32.58 3.21 1.22
CA ASN A 70 -33.80 3.02 2.00
C ASN A 70 -34.50 1.68 1.70
N GLY A 71 -33.78 0.66 1.23
CA GLY A 71 -34.37 -0.66 1.06
C GLY A 71 -33.65 -1.56 0.08
N VAL A 72 -34.32 -2.65 -0.26
CA VAL A 72 -33.83 -3.63 -1.23
C VAL A 72 -34.96 -3.99 -2.17
N VAL A 73 -34.65 -4.10 -3.46
CA VAL A 73 -35.59 -4.55 -4.49
C VAL A 73 -35.14 -5.92 -4.97
N THR A 74 -36.05 -6.89 -4.96
CA THR A 74 -35.81 -8.25 -5.42
C THR A 74 -36.68 -8.57 -6.63
N GLN A 75 -36.19 -9.45 -7.50
CA GLN A 75 -36.93 -10.02 -8.62
C GLN A 75 -36.74 -11.54 -8.66
N GLY A 76 -37.81 -12.30 -8.90
CA GLY A 76 -37.73 -13.75 -9.07
C GLY A 76 -37.37 -14.19 -10.49
N LYS A 77 -36.90 -15.44 -10.62
CA LYS A 77 -36.55 -16.08 -11.90
C LYS A 77 -37.64 -15.98 -12.97
N TYR A 78 -38.91 -16.05 -12.56
CA TYR A 78 -40.08 -15.99 -13.44
C TYR A 78 -40.77 -14.62 -13.41
N GLY A 79 -40.09 -13.59 -12.89
CA GLY A 79 -40.63 -12.24 -12.71
C GLY A 79 -41.16 -11.98 -11.29
N GLY A 80 -41.85 -10.85 -11.16
CA GLY A 80 -42.33 -10.33 -9.88
C GLY A 80 -41.25 -9.51 -9.18
N VAL A 81 -41.38 -8.19 -9.20
CA VAL A 81 -40.48 -7.26 -8.51
C VAL A 81 -41.14 -6.83 -7.22
N GLN A 82 -40.42 -6.93 -6.11
CA GLN A 82 -40.89 -6.50 -4.78
C GLN A 82 -39.81 -5.67 -4.09
N ALA A 83 -40.24 -4.66 -3.34
CA ALA A 83 -39.35 -3.88 -2.50
C ALA A 83 -39.62 -4.16 -1.02
N ILE A 84 -38.54 -4.24 -0.26
CA ILE A 84 -38.53 -4.27 1.19
C ILE A 84 -37.85 -2.98 1.63
N THR A 85 -38.64 -1.99 2.08
CA THR A 85 -38.18 -0.63 2.35
C THR A 85 -37.84 -0.41 3.83
N GLY A 86 -37.08 0.64 4.09
CA GLY A 86 -36.60 1.05 5.41
C GLY A 86 -35.72 -0.01 6.09
N LYS A 87 -35.73 -0.01 7.42
CA LYS A 87 -34.97 -0.96 8.26
C LYS A 87 -35.30 -2.43 7.97
N ALA A 88 -36.51 -2.72 7.51
CA ALA A 88 -36.91 -4.08 7.15
C ALA A 88 -36.09 -4.62 5.97
N GLY A 89 -35.71 -3.76 5.02
CA GLY A 89 -34.84 -4.12 3.89
C GLY A 89 -33.44 -4.52 4.35
N GLN A 90 -32.87 -3.72 5.25
CA GLN A 90 -31.56 -3.99 5.84
C GLN A 90 -31.57 -5.30 6.67
N ALA A 91 -32.63 -5.53 7.46
CA ALA A 91 -32.80 -6.76 8.21
C ALA A 91 -32.93 -7.99 7.29
N PHE A 92 -33.60 -7.86 6.14
CA PHE A 92 -33.70 -8.94 5.16
C PHE A 92 -32.35 -9.27 4.52
N VAL A 93 -31.59 -8.25 4.10
CA VAL A 93 -30.23 -8.44 3.54
C VAL A 93 -29.32 -9.09 4.57
N SER A 94 -29.34 -8.61 5.82
CA SER A 94 -28.53 -9.15 6.93
C SER A 94 -28.86 -10.61 7.25
N ALA A 95 -30.10 -11.06 7.00
CA ALA A 95 -30.50 -12.45 7.21
C ALA A 95 -29.99 -13.41 6.11
N GLY A 96 -29.42 -12.88 5.03
CA GLY A 96 -28.95 -13.61 3.84
C GLY A 96 -29.66 -13.23 2.53
N GLY A 97 -30.58 -12.27 2.56
CA GLY A 97 -31.17 -11.63 1.38
C GLY A 97 -31.81 -12.59 0.37
N ALA A 98 -31.89 -12.13 -0.88
CA ALA A 98 -32.45 -12.93 -1.97
C ALA A 98 -31.55 -14.10 -2.39
N GLU A 99 -30.26 -14.09 -2.05
CA GLU A 99 -29.36 -15.22 -2.29
C GLU A 99 -29.83 -16.46 -1.51
N LYS A 100 -30.13 -16.29 -0.23
CA LYS A 100 -30.58 -17.37 0.64
C LYS A 100 -32.07 -17.66 0.50
N PHE A 101 -32.89 -16.61 0.43
CA PHE A 101 -34.34 -16.76 0.57
C PHE A 101 -35.13 -16.56 -0.71
N GLY A 102 -34.47 -16.21 -1.82
CA GLY A 102 -35.11 -15.94 -3.09
C GLY A 102 -35.88 -14.62 -3.10
N ASN A 103 -36.80 -14.49 -4.05
CA ASN A 103 -37.56 -13.25 -4.26
C ASN A 103 -38.58 -13.02 -3.15
N ALA A 104 -38.71 -11.79 -2.66
CA ALA A 104 -39.84 -11.41 -1.84
C ALA A 104 -41.15 -11.57 -2.61
N GLU A 105 -42.15 -12.20 -1.97
CA GLU A 105 -43.47 -12.40 -2.58
C GLU A 105 -44.42 -11.21 -2.30
N SER A 106 -44.10 -10.40 -1.29
CA SER A 106 -44.90 -9.25 -0.86
C SER A 106 -44.04 -8.22 -0.12
N ALA A 107 -44.61 -7.03 0.10
CA ALA A 107 -44.09 -6.11 1.10
C ALA A 107 -44.11 -6.75 2.52
N PRO A 108 -43.24 -6.30 3.44
CA PRO A 108 -43.27 -6.70 4.84
C PRO A 108 -44.62 -6.45 5.50
N TRP A 109 -45.00 -7.34 6.40
CA TRP A 109 -46.28 -7.28 7.11
C TRP A 109 -46.11 -7.71 8.57
N LYS A 110 -46.96 -7.19 9.46
CA LYS A 110 -46.94 -7.56 10.88
C LYS A 110 -47.64 -8.90 11.09
N HIS A 111 -46.86 -9.95 11.30
CA HIS A 111 -47.33 -11.26 11.73
C HIS A 111 -47.76 -11.22 13.20
N GLY A 112 -48.97 -11.70 13.51
CA GLY A 112 -49.56 -11.61 14.86
C GLY A 112 -48.77 -12.30 15.97
N TYR A 113 -47.80 -13.14 15.62
CA TYR A 113 -46.95 -13.88 16.57
C TYR A 113 -45.44 -13.62 16.41
N CYS A 114 -45.00 -13.11 15.25
CA CYS A 114 -43.58 -13.00 14.90
C CYS A 114 -43.13 -11.57 14.64
N GLY A 115 -44.00 -10.58 14.86
CA GLY A 115 -43.69 -9.20 14.54
C GLY A 115 -43.64 -8.96 13.03
N LEU A 116 -42.87 -7.96 12.60
CA LEU A 116 -42.66 -7.68 11.19
C LEU A 116 -41.99 -8.87 10.48
N SER A 117 -42.55 -9.34 9.37
CA SER A 117 -42.07 -10.49 8.61
C SER A 117 -42.29 -10.32 7.11
N VAL A 118 -41.60 -11.13 6.32
CA VAL A 118 -41.80 -11.21 4.86
C VAL A 118 -41.86 -12.68 4.44
N THR A 119 -42.64 -12.95 3.39
CA THR A 119 -42.60 -14.27 2.73
C THR A 119 -41.78 -14.18 1.47
N THR A 120 -40.92 -15.15 1.22
CA THR A 120 -40.05 -15.19 0.05
C THR A 120 -40.06 -16.58 -0.61
N SER A 121 -39.59 -16.66 -1.84
CA SER A 121 -39.52 -17.92 -2.59
C SER A 121 -38.32 -17.94 -3.54
N ASP A 122 -37.57 -19.05 -3.49
CA ASP A 122 -36.46 -19.35 -4.40
C ASP A 122 -36.87 -20.32 -5.53
N SER A 123 -38.19 -20.47 -5.76
CA SER A 123 -38.86 -21.47 -6.61
C SER A 123 -38.93 -22.91 -6.09
N LYS A 124 -38.10 -23.29 -5.10
CA LYS A 124 -38.12 -24.63 -4.47
C LYS A 124 -38.75 -24.57 -3.09
N THR A 125 -38.27 -23.64 -2.30
CA THR A 125 -38.58 -23.41 -0.89
C THR A 125 -39.28 -22.07 -0.75
N ARG A 126 -40.26 -22.03 0.16
CA ARG A 126 -41.00 -20.81 0.49
C ARG A 126 -40.72 -20.49 1.94
N TRP A 127 -40.10 -19.35 2.21
CA TRP A 127 -39.62 -18.98 3.53
C TRP A 127 -40.52 -17.93 4.17
N LEU A 128 -40.72 -18.03 5.48
CA LEU A 128 -41.14 -16.91 6.31
C LEU A 128 -39.91 -16.37 7.04
N VAL A 129 -39.55 -15.12 6.79
CA VAL A 129 -38.38 -14.46 7.40
C VAL A 129 -38.86 -13.36 8.34
N VAL A 130 -38.36 -13.36 9.58
CA VAL A 130 -38.67 -12.35 10.59
C VAL A 130 -37.73 -11.15 10.42
N LEU A 131 -38.29 -9.97 10.22
CA LEU A 131 -37.57 -8.71 10.00
C LEU A 131 -37.59 -7.79 11.24
N ASP A 132 -38.24 -8.23 12.31
CA ASP A 132 -38.45 -7.44 13.53
C ASP A 132 -37.29 -7.60 14.51
N GLU A 133 -36.54 -6.51 14.72
CA GLU A 133 -35.45 -6.41 15.71
C GLU A 133 -35.90 -6.76 17.14
N GLN A 134 -37.18 -6.59 17.48
CA GLN A 134 -37.68 -6.75 18.85
C GLN A 134 -38.04 -8.20 19.22
N THR A 135 -38.16 -9.10 18.24
CA THR A 135 -38.59 -10.49 18.49
C THR A 135 -37.48 -11.50 18.23
N GLN A 136 -37.08 -11.66 16.97
CA GLN A 136 -36.03 -12.59 16.53
C GLN A 136 -35.56 -12.24 15.11
N PRO A 137 -34.83 -11.12 14.92
CA PRO A 137 -34.44 -10.65 13.60
C PRO A 137 -33.64 -11.72 12.86
N GLY A 138 -33.96 -11.93 11.59
CA GLY A 138 -33.28 -12.88 10.72
C GLY A 138 -33.62 -14.34 10.98
N SER A 139 -34.48 -14.68 11.95
CA SER A 139 -35.05 -16.03 12.05
C SER A 139 -35.90 -16.36 10.83
N TYR A 140 -35.85 -17.60 10.38
CA TYR A 140 -36.53 -18.02 9.16
C TYR A 140 -37.14 -19.41 9.29
N LEU A 141 -38.21 -19.67 8.54
CA LEU A 141 -38.90 -20.95 8.59
C LEU A 141 -39.32 -21.38 7.19
N ASP A 142 -38.88 -22.56 6.74
CA ASP A 142 -39.41 -23.17 5.52
C ASP A 142 -40.87 -23.55 5.76
N LEU A 143 -41.78 -22.87 5.09
CA LEU A 143 -43.23 -23.06 5.23
C LEU A 143 -43.72 -24.45 4.81
N LYS A 144 -42.91 -25.25 4.12
CA LYS A 144 -43.23 -26.65 3.76
C LYS A 144 -42.66 -27.67 4.74
N SER A 145 -41.77 -27.27 5.64
CA SER A 145 -41.10 -28.16 6.60
C SER A 145 -42.07 -28.75 7.63
N ALA A 146 -41.65 -29.85 8.25
CA ALA A 146 -42.39 -30.45 9.37
C ALA A 146 -42.49 -29.49 10.56
N GLU A 147 -41.42 -28.72 10.81
CA GLU A 147 -41.38 -27.68 11.84
C GLU A 147 -42.44 -26.62 11.61
N ALA A 148 -42.60 -26.14 10.37
CA ALA A 148 -43.60 -25.13 10.06
C ALA A 148 -45.03 -25.64 10.26
N LYS A 149 -45.29 -26.90 9.90
CA LYS A 149 -46.60 -27.52 10.14
C LYS A 149 -46.90 -27.63 11.64
N ALA A 150 -45.91 -28.03 12.43
CA ALA A 150 -46.04 -28.12 13.89
C ALA A 150 -46.27 -26.73 14.51
N TRP A 151 -45.47 -25.73 14.13
CA TRP A 151 -45.64 -24.37 14.62
C TRP A 151 -47.00 -23.77 14.20
N GLN A 152 -47.44 -23.94 12.95
CA GLN A 152 -48.73 -23.45 12.49
C GLN A 152 -49.91 -24.04 13.28
N ALA A 153 -49.80 -25.29 13.73
CA ALA A 153 -50.82 -25.96 14.54
C ALA A 153 -50.88 -25.45 15.99
N GLU A 154 -49.73 -25.04 16.56
CA GLU A 154 -49.63 -24.67 17.99
C GLU A 154 -49.55 -23.15 18.26
N ARG A 155 -49.18 -22.33 17.25
CA ARG A 155 -48.95 -20.87 17.43
C ARG A 155 -50.11 -20.09 18.02
N SER A 156 -51.36 -20.53 17.81
CA SER A 156 -52.54 -19.89 18.41
C SER A 156 -52.65 -20.15 19.91
N LYS A 157 -52.12 -21.28 20.39
CA LYS A 157 -52.10 -21.65 21.81
C LYS A 157 -50.89 -21.05 22.52
N THR A 158 -49.71 -21.16 21.91
CA THR A 158 -48.46 -20.64 22.50
C THR A 158 -48.35 -19.12 22.40
N ARG A 159 -49.01 -18.52 21.40
CA ARG A 159 -48.91 -17.08 21.07
C ARG A 159 -47.46 -16.63 20.86
N SER A 160 -46.60 -17.52 20.36
CA SER A 160 -45.18 -17.27 20.17
C SER A 160 -44.76 -17.50 18.72
N CYS A 161 -43.67 -16.84 18.32
CA CYS A 161 -43.00 -17.18 17.07
C CYS A 161 -42.36 -18.57 17.14
N PHE A 162 -41.96 -19.12 15.99
CA PHE A 162 -41.20 -20.37 15.92
C PHE A 162 -39.84 -20.21 16.59
N THR A 163 -39.18 -21.32 16.92
CA THR A 163 -37.87 -21.32 17.59
C THR A 163 -36.89 -20.44 16.82
N ASN A 164 -36.23 -19.51 17.53
CA ASN A 164 -35.19 -18.69 16.93
C ASN A 164 -34.07 -19.60 16.41
N ASN A 165 -33.91 -19.58 15.09
CA ASN A 165 -32.91 -20.34 14.34
C ASN A 165 -32.09 -19.42 13.43
N ALA A 166 -32.14 -18.11 13.70
CA ALA A 166 -31.13 -17.20 13.18
C ALA A 166 -29.78 -17.80 13.56
N ALA A 167 -28.90 -17.99 12.56
CA ALA A 167 -27.54 -18.41 12.85
C ALA A 167 -26.98 -17.39 13.85
N VAL A 168 -26.54 -17.84 15.02
CA VAL A 168 -25.80 -16.99 15.95
C VAL A 168 -24.42 -16.79 15.34
N GLU A 169 -24.33 -15.89 14.38
CA GLU A 169 -23.13 -15.08 14.22
C GLU A 169 -23.27 -13.95 15.26
N THR A 170 -22.21 -13.78 16.05
CA THR A 170 -22.09 -12.76 17.10
C THR A 170 -22.62 -11.40 16.65
N PRO A 171 -23.16 -10.56 17.57
CA PRO A 171 -23.83 -9.31 17.23
C PRO A 171 -23.03 -8.47 16.23
N ILE A 172 -23.60 -8.32 15.05
CA ILE A 172 -23.21 -7.38 14.02
C ILE A 172 -23.62 -5.98 14.54
N GLU A 173 -22.70 -5.27 15.23
CA GLU A 173 -22.61 -3.82 15.03
C GLU A 173 -22.62 -3.58 13.52
N PRO A 174 -23.32 -2.57 12.98
CA PRO A 174 -23.63 -2.46 11.55
C PRO A 174 -22.43 -2.89 10.68
N VAL A 175 -22.43 -4.14 10.21
CA VAL A 175 -21.37 -4.65 9.35
C VAL A 175 -21.74 -4.09 8.01
N THR A 176 -21.11 -2.97 7.71
CA THR A 176 -20.63 -2.70 6.36
C THR A 176 -20.16 -4.04 5.80
N GLU A 177 -20.95 -4.63 4.88
CA GLU A 177 -20.50 -5.79 4.12
C GLU A 177 -19.11 -5.43 3.64
N VAL A 178 -18.10 -6.14 4.16
CA VAL A 178 -16.74 -5.84 3.80
C VAL A 178 -16.58 -6.39 2.40
N ASN A 179 -16.91 -5.54 1.44
CA ASN A 179 -16.71 -5.82 0.03
C ASN A 179 -15.21 -6.05 -0.17
N TYR A 180 -14.84 -7.31 -0.38
CA TYR A 180 -13.47 -7.70 -0.69
C TYR A 180 -13.18 -7.61 -2.20
N GLY A 181 -14.10 -7.09 -3.00
CA GLY A 181 -13.98 -7.04 -4.46
C GLY A 181 -13.72 -8.42 -5.05
N ASN A 182 -12.72 -8.53 -5.93
CA ASN A 182 -12.31 -9.80 -6.54
C ASN A 182 -11.23 -10.54 -5.73
N ALA A 183 -11.02 -10.21 -4.45
CA ALA A 183 -9.88 -10.70 -3.66
C ALA A 183 -9.72 -12.22 -3.73
N ALA A 184 -10.79 -12.99 -3.52
CA ALA A 184 -10.73 -14.46 -3.51
C ALA A 184 -10.20 -15.01 -4.84
N GLN A 185 -10.68 -14.49 -5.98
CA GLN A 185 -10.25 -14.93 -7.30
C GLN A 185 -8.81 -14.48 -7.58
N LYS A 186 -8.49 -13.22 -7.32
CA LYS A 186 -7.17 -12.66 -7.61
C LYS A 186 -6.07 -13.30 -6.76
N ILE A 187 -6.36 -13.58 -5.50
CA ILE A 187 -5.47 -14.32 -4.62
C ILE A 187 -5.30 -15.77 -5.12
N ALA A 188 -6.36 -16.42 -5.59
CA ALA A 188 -6.25 -17.75 -6.19
C ALA A 188 -5.36 -17.75 -7.45
N ASP A 189 -5.47 -16.72 -8.29
CA ASP A 189 -4.64 -16.55 -9.50
C ASP A 189 -3.16 -16.29 -9.14
N ALA A 190 -2.91 -15.42 -8.15
CA ALA A 190 -1.55 -15.15 -7.66
C ALA A 190 -0.91 -16.41 -7.05
N ARG A 191 -1.68 -17.19 -6.28
CA ARG A 191 -1.26 -18.48 -5.74
C ARG A 191 -0.92 -19.47 -6.86
N ALA A 192 -1.76 -19.59 -7.89
CA ALA A 192 -1.50 -20.46 -9.03
C ALA A 192 -0.19 -20.08 -9.74
N THR A 193 0.07 -18.79 -9.88
CA THR A 193 1.33 -18.27 -10.45
C THR A 193 2.53 -18.60 -9.58
N ALA A 194 2.42 -18.45 -8.25
CA ALA A 194 3.50 -18.78 -7.32
C ALA A 194 3.84 -20.27 -7.32
N LEU A 195 2.82 -21.13 -7.34
CA LEU A 195 2.99 -22.58 -7.48
C LEU A 195 3.69 -22.97 -8.78
N ALA A 196 3.33 -22.33 -9.90
CA ALA A 196 3.97 -22.56 -11.20
C ALA A 196 5.47 -22.16 -11.20
N ASN A 197 5.87 -21.25 -10.32
CA ASN A 197 7.26 -20.81 -10.14
C ASN A 197 7.99 -21.53 -8.99
N GLY A 198 7.39 -22.57 -8.41
CA GLY A 198 8.04 -23.45 -7.43
C GLY A 198 7.86 -23.05 -5.96
N VAL A 199 7.08 -22.01 -5.65
CA VAL A 199 6.75 -21.65 -4.27
C VAL A 199 5.72 -22.63 -3.71
N GLN A 200 6.00 -23.21 -2.54
CA GLN A 200 5.03 -24.06 -1.84
C GLN A 200 4.00 -23.18 -1.13
N VAL A 201 2.72 -23.30 -1.51
CA VAL A 201 1.61 -22.57 -0.90
C VAL A 201 0.49 -23.55 -0.59
N ALA A 202 -0.06 -23.51 0.63
CA ALA A 202 -1.15 -24.38 1.05
C ALA A 202 -2.38 -24.27 0.12
N GLU A 203 -3.14 -25.36 -0.03
CA GLU A 203 -4.37 -25.38 -0.86
C GLU A 203 -5.49 -24.54 -0.28
N THR A 204 -5.55 -24.45 1.04
CA THR A 204 -6.55 -23.69 1.79
C THR A 204 -5.85 -22.62 2.62
N GLY A 205 -6.21 -21.36 2.41
CA GLY A 205 -5.84 -20.27 3.31
C GLY A 205 -6.86 -20.10 4.44
N GLY A 206 -6.49 -19.30 5.44
CA GLY A 206 -7.40 -18.77 6.44
C GLY A 206 -8.41 -17.78 5.85
N GLU A 207 -9.12 -17.09 6.72
CA GLU A 207 -10.14 -16.12 6.33
C GLU A 207 -9.53 -14.91 5.58
N LEU A 208 -10.31 -14.32 4.67
CA LEU A 208 -9.97 -13.04 4.06
C LEU A 208 -10.17 -11.93 5.09
N ILE A 209 -9.16 -11.09 5.26
CA ILE A 209 -9.15 -10.01 6.24
C ILE A 209 -8.93 -8.69 5.52
N LYS A 210 -9.82 -7.70 5.72
CA LYS A 210 -9.58 -6.32 5.30
C LYS A 210 -8.49 -5.74 6.19
N ALA A 211 -7.30 -5.56 5.64
CA ALA A 211 -6.19 -4.97 6.36
C ALA A 211 -6.27 -3.44 6.37
N THR A 212 -6.77 -2.84 5.30
CA THR A 212 -7.07 -1.41 5.18
C THR A 212 -8.34 -1.20 4.35
N ASP A 213 -8.70 0.06 4.07
CA ASP A 213 -9.82 0.33 3.17
C ASP A 213 -9.60 -0.13 1.73
N ASP A 214 -8.34 -0.32 1.33
CA ASP A 214 -7.93 -0.77 0.00
C ASP A 214 -7.37 -2.20 -0.03
N LEU A 215 -6.80 -2.66 1.10
CA LEU A 215 -6.04 -3.90 1.14
C LEU A 215 -6.82 -5.04 1.80
N VAL A 216 -6.84 -6.19 1.14
CA VAL A 216 -7.37 -7.46 1.63
C VAL A 216 -6.21 -8.45 1.74
N THR A 217 -6.20 -9.27 2.77
CA THR A 217 -5.14 -10.23 3.02
C THR A 217 -5.70 -11.61 3.28
N GLN A 218 -4.89 -12.64 3.01
CA GLN A 218 -5.21 -14.02 3.34
C GLN A 218 -3.94 -14.73 3.80
N ASP A 219 -3.98 -15.38 4.97
CA ASP A 219 -2.84 -16.15 5.46
C ASP A 219 -2.95 -17.61 5.01
N PHE A 220 -1.89 -18.18 4.45
CA PHE A 220 -1.85 -19.59 4.01
C PHE A 220 -1.02 -20.47 4.96
N GLY A 221 -0.46 -19.92 6.03
CA GLY A 221 0.46 -20.63 6.90
C GLY A 221 1.86 -20.76 6.29
N ASP A 222 2.78 -21.43 7.00
CA ASP A 222 4.17 -21.66 6.58
C ASP A 222 4.92 -20.39 6.10
N ASN A 223 4.61 -19.25 6.72
CA ASN A 223 5.14 -17.92 6.40
C ASN A 223 4.83 -17.46 4.97
N ILE A 224 3.69 -17.86 4.41
CA ILE A 224 3.16 -17.35 3.15
C ILE A 224 1.77 -16.77 3.36
N SER A 225 1.58 -15.54 2.90
CA SER A 225 0.30 -14.86 2.88
C SER A 225 0.10 -14.21 1.51
N ALA A 226 -1.12 -13.74 1.25
CA ALA A 226 -1.43 -12.92 0.09
C ALA A 226 -1.88 -11.52 0.54
N VAL A 227 -1.60 -10.54 -0.30
CA VAL A 227 -2.15 -9.19 -0.21
C VAL A 227 -2.79 -8.82 -1.54
N TYR A 228 -3.98 -8.25 -1.49
CA TYR A 228 -4.77 -7.81 -2.63
C TYR A 228 -5.13 -6.33 -2.44
N SER A 229 -4.87 -5.50 -3.45
CA SER A 229 -5.36 -4.12 -3.52
C SER A 229 -6.61 -4.09 -4.37
N MET A 230 -7.70 -3.56 -3.79
CA MET A 230 -8.98 -3.35 -4.47
C MET A 230 -8.87 -2.26 -5.54
N ALA A 231 -8.15 -1.17 -5.25
CA ALA A 231 -7.94 -0.05 -6.17
C ALA A 231 -7.15 -0.46 -7.42
N GLN A 232 -6.25 -1.43 -7.29
CA GLN A 232 -5.41 -1.91 -8.41
C GLN A 232 -5.95 -3.20 -9.03
N ASP A 233 -6.95 -3.83 -8.42
CA ASP A 233 -7.48 -5.15 -8.75
C ASP A 233 -6.35 -6.20 -8.93
N ARG A 234 -5.37 -6.17 -8.02
CA ARG A 234 -4.13 -6.95 -8.09
C ARG A 234 -3.82 -7.63 -6.77
N ALA A 235 -3.41 -8.90 -6.84
CA ALA A 235 -2.95 -9.67 -5.69
C ALA A 235 -1.50 -10.12 -5.87
N LEU A 236 -0.76 -10.17 -4.77
CA LEU A 236 0.60 -10.66 -4.66
C LEU A 236 0.71 -11.69 -3.53
N MET A 237 1.53 -12.72 -3.73
CA MET A 237 2.01 -13.59 -2.66
C MET A 237 3.18 -12.92 -1.94
N ILE A 238 3.26 -13.03 -0.62
CA ILE A 238 4.29 -12.37 0.19
C ILE A 238 4.59 -13.22 1.42
N ASN A 239 5.80 -13.12 1.97
CA ASN A 239 6.06 -13.74 3.27
C ASN A 239 5.18 -13.11 4.37
N THR A 240 4.60 -13.92 5.24
CA THR A 240 3.70 -13.45 6.31
C THR A 240 4.37 -12.38 7.19
N ASP A 241 5.64 -12.56 7.53
CA ASP A 241 6.37 -11.56 8.33
C ASP A 241 6.65 -10.27 7.56
N ALA A 242 6.91 -10.37 6.24
CA ALA A 242 7.05 -9.21 5.38
C ALA A 242 5.73 -8.45 5.19
N LEU A 243 4.60 -9.18 5.13
CA LEU A 243 3.27 -8.59 5.13
C LEU A 243 2.97 -7.83 6.42
N LYS A 244 3.34 -8.37 7.59
CA LYS A 244 3.17 -7.66 8.87
C LYS A 244 3.93 -6.32 8.87
N ALA A 245 5.17 -6.32 8.38
CA ALA A 245 5.95 -5.08 8.27
C ALA A 245 5.32 -4.10 7.27
N TYR A 246 4.85 -4.60 6.12
CA TYR A 246 4.14 -3.79 5.12
C TYR A 246 2.94 -3.07 5.72
N LEU A 247 2.05 -3.82 6.39
CA LEU A 247 0.83 -3.29 6.97
C LEU A 247 1.06 -2.32 8.13
N ALA A 248 2.21 -2.42 8.81
CA ALA A 248 2.58 -1.50 9.87
C ALA A 248 2.99 -0.11 9.35
N ASP A 249 3.55 -0.03 8.14
CA ASP A 249 3.97 1.23 7.52
C ASP A 249 3.95 1.19 5.97
N PRO A 250 2.76 1.16 5.33
CA PRO A 250 2.66 1.07 3.87
C PRO A 250 3.28 2.28 3.14
N ALA A 251 3.30 3.44 3.81
CA ALA A 251 3.86 4.67 3.25
C ALA A 251 5.38 4.56 3.06
N THR A 252 6.07 3.83 3.94
CA THR A 252 7.51 3.55 3.81
C THR A 252 7.83 2.55 2.71
N TYR A 253 6.90 1.66 2.34
CA TYR A 253 7.17 0.54 1.43
C TYR A 253 6.41 0.59 0.09
N GLY A 254 5.77 1.70 -0.27
CA GLY A 254 5.00 1.78 -1.50
C GLY A 254 3.52 1.41 -1.34
N GLN A 255 2.67 2.24 -1.92
CA GLN A 255 1.21 2.09 -1.84
C GLN A 255 0.64 1.23 -2.97
N TYR A 256 1.42 0.94 -4.02
CA TYR A 256 0.97 0.21 -5.20
C TYR A 256 1.61 -1.16 -5.36
N LEU A 257 0.83 -2.23 -5.36
CA LEU A 257 1.27 -3.60 -5.67
C LEU A 257 1.68 -3.68 -7.14
N TYR A 258 2.86 -4.22 -7.41
CA TYR A 258 3.39 -4.37 -8.76
C TYR A 258 3.39 -5.81 -9.25
N GLN A 259 4.32 -6.64 -8.79
CA GLN A 259 4.40 -8.04 -9.22
C GLN A 259 5.11 -8.90 -8.17
N ASN A 260 4.99 -10.21 -8.33
CA ASN A 260 5.85 -11.15 -7.62
C ASN A 260 7.09 -11.48 -8.44
N GLU A 261 8.24 -11.54 -7.76
CA GLU A 261 9.46 -12.10 -8.31
C GLU A 261 9.81 -13.40 -7.62
N TYR A 262 10.32 -14.32 -8.43
CA TYR A 262 10.73 -15.65 -8.03
C TYR A 262 12.18 -15.80 -8.41
N THR A 263 13.07 -15.52 -7.47
CA THR A 263 14.52 -15.57 -7.70
C THR A 263 15.11 -16.73 -6.91
N THR A 264 16.25 -17.25 -7.37
CA THR A 264 17.02 -18.19 -6.56
C THR A 264 18.06 -17.40 -5.79
N ASN A 265 18.09 -17.57 -4.48
CA ASN A 265 19.14 -17.01 -3.64
C ASN A 265 20.48 -17.53 -4.16
N TRP A 266 21.35 -16.62 -4.58
CA TRP A 266 22.59 -16.96 -5.29
C TRP A 266 23.60 -17.74 -4.42
N LYS A 267 23.48 -17.67 -3.09
CA LYS A 267 24.34 -18.40 -2.13
C LYS A 267 23.79 -19.77 -1.77
N THR A 268 22.49 -19.84 -1.46
CA THR A 268 21.85 -21.05 -0.92
C THR A 268 21.14 -21.89 -1.97
N GLY A 269 20.88 -21.32 -3.16
CA GLY A 269 20.05 -21.93 -4.19
C GLY A 269 18.56 -22.01 -3.83
N ALA A 270 18.16 -21.51 -2.66
CA ALA A 270 16.78 -21.52 -2.22
C ALA A 270 15.93 -20.55 -3.05
N LEU A 271 14.69 -20.92 -3.33
CA LEU A 271 13.74 -20.03 -3.99
C LEU A 271 13.32 -18.90 -3.02
N GLU A 272 13.44 -17.67 -3.47
CA GLU A 272 12.97 -16.47 -2.78
C GLU A 272 11.73 -15.92 -3.47
N LEU A 273 10.67 -15.76 -2.68
CA LEU A 273 9.46 -15.03 -3.09
C LEU A 273 9.63 -13.58 -2.66
N ARG A 274 9.50 -12.66 -3.62
CA ARG A 274 9.52 -11.22 -3.36
C ARG A 274 8.22 -10.59 -3.85
N ALA A 275 7.63 -9.72 -3.04
CA ALA A 275 6.49 -8.89 -3.43
C ALA A 275 6.97 -7.47 -3.71
N LEU A 276 6.73 -6.96 -4.92
CA LEU A 276 7.13 -5.62 -5.34
C LEU A 276 6.01 -4.60 -5.16
N PHE A 277 6.35 -3.43 -4.63
CA PHE A 277 5.47 -2.30 -4.36
C PHE A 277 6.03 -1.00 -4.96
N TYR A 278 5.21 0.02 -5.25
CA TYR A 278 5.60 1.32 -5.79
C TYR A 278 4.97 2.50 -5.04
N ASN A 279 5.61 3.67 -5.12
CA ASN A 279 5.05 4.93 -4.62
C ASN A 279 4.14 5.67 -5.62
N SER A 280 4.15 5.31 -6.92
CA SER A 280 3.36 5.99 -7.95
C SER A 280 2.52 5.00 -8.79
N THR A 281 1.44 5.50 -9.39
CA THR A 281 0.53 4.76 -10.31
C THR A 281 1.12 4.58 -11.71
N ALA A 282 2.37 4.98 -11.96
CA ALA A 282 2.97 4.97 -13.29
C ALA A 282 3.31 3.54 -13.74
N GLU A 283 2.28 2.73 -14.00
CA GLU A 283 2.40 1.37 -14.55
C GLU A 283 2.94 1.36 -15.99
N ASN A 284 2.87 2.50 -16.67
CA ASN A 284 3.35 2.63 -18.05
C ASN A 284 4.65 3.41 -18.11
N CYS A 285 5.68 2.72 -18.60
CA CYS A 285 7.01 3.22 -18.94
C CYS A 285 7.01 4.29 -20.07
N SER A 286 5.95 5.08 -20.24
CA SER A 286 5.71 5.99 -21.37
C SER A 286 5.85 7.48 -21.04
N THR A 287 5.94 7.85 -19.76
CA THR A 287 6.11 9.26 -19.34
C THR A 287 7.46 9.41 -18.63
N PRO A 288 8.34 10.33 -19.06
CA PRO A 288 9.58 10.63 -18.35
C PRO A 288 9.22 11.14 -16.96
N VAL A 289 9.43 10.31 -15.94
CA VAL A 289 9.19 10.73 -14.57
C VAL A 289 10.39 11.54 -14.11
N THR A 290 10.19 12.84 -13.91
CA THR A 290 11.17 13.72 -13.29
C THR A 290 11.08 13.57 -11.77
N GLY A 291 11.91 12.70 -11.20
CA GLY A 291 12.08 12.54 -9.76
C GLY A 291 11.72 11.14 -9.23
N ASP A 292 12.61 10.58 -8.40
CA ASP A 292 12.38 9.71 -7.23
C ASP A 292 11.13 8.80 -7.18
N ASP A 293 10.80 8.10 -8.28
CA ASP A 293 9.85 6.98 -8.23
C ASP A 293 10.56 5.75 -7.63
N HIS A 294 10.38 5.58 -6.32
CA HIS A 294 10.90 4.45 -5.54
C HIS A 294 9.90 3.28 -5.55
N GLY A 295 10.41 2.06 -5.73
CA GLY A 295 9.69 0.82 -5.49
C GLY A 295 10.33 0.04 -4.34
N TYR A 296 9.64 -0.94 -3.78
CA TYR A 296 10.13 -1.72 -2.64
C TYR A 296 9.87 -3.20 -2.91
N ALA A 297 10.87 -4.04 -2.68
CA ALA A 297 10.72 -5.48 -2.67
C ALA A 297 10.67 -5.94 -1.22
N LEU A 298 9.58 -6.57 -0.81
CA LEU A 298 9.44 -7.12 0.54
C LEU A 298 9.61 -8.63 0.50
N PHE A 299 10.56 -9.13 1.30
CA PHE A 299 10.74 -10.55 1.59
C PHE A 299 11.26 -10.76 3.01
N SER A 300 11.14 -11.98 3.54
CA SER A 300 11.62 -12.31 4.89
C SER A 300 12.56 -13.51 4.90
N LEU A 301 13.70 -13.35 5.58
CA LEU A 301 14.61 -14.45 5.94
C LEU A 301 14.58 -14.62 7.46
N GLY A 302 13.88 -15.64 7.95
CA GLY A 302 13.91 -16.02 9.37
C GLY A 302 13.51 -14.90 10.34
N GLY A 303 12.50 -14.10 9.99
CA GLY A 303 11.94 -13.04 10.84
C GLY A 303 12.55 -11.64 10.64
N THR A 304 13.54 -11.48 9.77
CA THR A 304 14.01 -10.15 9.32
C THR A 304 13.35 -9.79 8.00
N VAL A 305 12.68 -8.63 7.94
CA VAL A 305 12.11 -8.09 6.70
C VAL A 305 13.18 -7.25 6.03
N ILE A 306 13.46 -7.56 4.77
CA ILE A 306 14.41 -6.82 3.94
C ILE A 306 13.58 -6.08 2.89
N SER A 307 13.82 -4.77 2.75
CA SER A 307 12.91 -3.87 2.06
C SER A 307 13.60 -2.69 1.35
N HIS A 308 14.37 -2.89 0.29
CA HIS A 308 14.54 -1.83 -0.74
C HIS A 308 14.80 -2.48 -2.08
N TYR A 309 14.15 -1.93 -3.10
CA TYR A 309 14.42 -2.16 -4.50
C TYR A 309 14.51 -0.79 -5.19
N PHE A 310 15.14 -0.70 -6.36
CA PHE A 310 15.04 0.51 -7.18
C PHE A 310 14.67 0.07 -8.58
N ILE A 311 13.61 0.66 -9.13
CA ILE A 311 13.29 0.50 -10.55
C ILE A 311 13.63 1.82 -11.23
N GLN A 312 14.50 1.76 -12.25
CA GLN A 312 14.92 2.95 -13.00
C GLN A 312 14.58 2.81 -14.47
N TYR A 313 14.16 3.93 -15.03
CA TYR A 313 14.21 4.17 -16.46
C TYR A 313 15.68 4.37 -16.87
N ASN A 314 16.16 3.59 -17.84
CA ASN A 314 17.39 3.99 -18.53
C ASN A 314 17.11 5.19 -19.45
N ASP A 315 18.18 5.79 -19.97
CA ASP A 315 18.13 6.91 -20.94
C ASP A 315 17.37 6.56 -22.25
N TYR A 316 16.92 5.30 -22.42
CA TYR A 316 16.21 4.78 -23.59
C TYR A 316 14.73 4.47 -23.32
N GLY A 317 14.18 4.87 -22.17
CA GLY A 317 12.77 4.60 -21.83
C GLY A 317 12.45 3.11 -21.64
N THR A 318 13.47 2.27 -21.45
CA THR A 318 13.30 0.85 -21.13
C THR A 318 13.31 0.70 -19.61
N CYS A 319 12.26 0.07 -19.08
CA CYS A 319 12.19 -0.33 -17.68
C CYS A 319 13.25 -1.40 -17.43
N ILE A 320 14.30 -1.06 -16.68
CA ILE A 320 15.27 -2.06 -16.22
C ILE A 320 14.97 -2.38 -14.76
N ASN A 321 14.79 -3.66 -14.50
CA ASN A 321 14.57 -4.23 -13.19
C ASN A 321 15.93 -4.40 -12.50
N TRP A 322 16.20 -3.64 -11.43
CA TRP A 322 17.51 -3.66 -10.76
C TRP A 322 17.37 -4.17 -9.34
N ASP A 323 17.86 -5.40 -9.15
CA ASP A 323 18.08 -6.03 -7.86
C ASP A 323 19.22 -5.31 -7.14
N ASN A 324 18.92 -4.14 -6.54
CA ASN A 324 19.82 -3.55 -5.57
C ASN A 324 19.79 -4.44 -4.34
N GLN A 325 20.75 -5.35 -4.26
CA GLN A 325 21.10 -6.01 -3.02
C GLN A 325 21.19 -4.97 -1.90
N THR A 326 20.35 -5.16 -0.89
CA THR A 326 20.46 -4.65 0.50
C THR A 326 20.18 -3.16 0.75
N VAL A 327 18.96 -2.86 1.23
CA VAL A 327 18.93 -2.34 2.61
C VAL A 327 18.94 -3.51 3.56
N ALA A 328 20.13 -3.88 3.99
CA ALA A 328 20.23 -3.86 5.42
C ALA A 328 19.96 -2.40 5.84
N SER A 329 19.09 -2.13 6.83
CA SER A 329 19.30 -0.93 7.65
C SER A 329 20.80 -0.81 7.84
N PRO A 330 21.45 0.36 7.60
CA PRO A 330 22.90 0.47 7.62
C PRO A 330 23.39 -0.31 8.81
N ILE A 331 24.03 -1.46 8.56
CA ILE A 331 24.26 -2.42 9.64
C ILE A 331 25.10 -1.64 10.62
N ALA A 332 24.59 -1.49 11.84
CA ALA A 332 25.29 -0.74 12.85
C ALA A 332 26.70 -1.32 12.89
N TRP A 333 27.68 -0.48 12.54
CA TRP A 333 29.06 -0.91 12.39
C TRP A 333 29.46 -1.71 13.62
N GLY A 334 30.15 -2.84 13.41
CA GLY A 334 30.64 -3.66 14.49
C GLY A 334 31.38 -2.82 15.56
N PRO A 335 31.35 -3.22 16.83
CA PRO A 335 32.02 -2.48 17.90
C PRO A 335 33.49 -2.16 17.55
N GLY A 336 33.88 -0.90 17.66
CA GLY A 336 35.24 -0.45 17.35
C GLY A 336 35.52 -0.10 15.88
N LEU A 337 34.55 -0.28 14.98
CA LEU A 337 34.69 0.10 13.57
C LEU A 337 34.27 1.54 13.28
N MET A 338 33.62 2.20 14.23
CA MET A 338 33.32 3.63 14.18
C MET A 338 33.79 4.30 15.46
N ASP A 339 34.57 5.37 15.32
CA ASP A 339 34.93 6.21 16.44
C ASP A 339 33.81 7.22 16.72
N ARG A 340 32.88 6.83 17.57
CA ARG A 340 31.71 7.63 17.96
C ARG A 340 31.65 7.89 19.46
N THR A 341 32.81 7.81 20.11
CA THR A 341 32.93 8.11 21.54
C THR A 341 33.00 9.62 21.71
N ALA A 342 32.14 10.17 22.57
CA ALA A 342 32.27 11.56 22.98
C ALA A 342 33.60 11.74 23.73
N VAL A 343 34.45 12.64 23.22
CA VAL A 343 35.78 12.94 23.80
C VAL A 343 35.77 14.22 24.64
N GLY A 344 34.60 14.86 24.78
CA GLY A 344 34.40 16.07 25.57
C GLY A 344 32.96 16.20 26.04
N THR A 345 32.62 17.37 26.59
CA THR A 345 31.29 17.69 27.13
C THR A 345 30.52 18.72 26.31
N GLU A 346 31.19 19.39 25.38
CA GLU A 346 30.61 20.49 24.59
C GLU A 346 30.42 20.11 23.13
N ILE A 347 29.31 20.57 22.55
CA ILE A 347 29.03 20.48 21.12
C ILE A 347 29.59 21.72 20.44
N ASP A 348 30.22 21.55 19.29
CA ASP A 348 30.65 22.69 18.49
C ASP A 348 29.44 23.52 18.07
N ALA A 349 29.38 24.77 18.53
CA ALA A 349 28.29 25.71 18.27
C ALA A 349 28.62 26.73 17.17
N THR A 350 29.68 26.51 16.39
CA THR A 350 30.05 27.37 15.24
C THR A 350 28.95 27.35 14.18
N TYR A 351 28.20 26.25 14.12
CA TYR A 351 27.10 26.04 13.18
C TYR A 351 25.81 25.66 13.91
N ASP A 352 24.66 26.03 13.33
CA ASP A 352 23.36 25.53 13.77
C ASP A 352 23.11 24.14 13.16
N TRP A 353 23.40 23.11 13.95
CA TRP A 353 23.24 21.72 13.53
C TRP A 353 21.78 21.25 13.48
N SER A 354 20.80 22.04 13.95
CA SER A 354 19.39 21.65 13.89
C SER A 354 18.86 21.59 12.44
N ALA A 355 19.51 22.30 11.52
CA ALA A 355 19.21 22.28 10.09
C ALA A 355 20.02 21.23 9.30
N ALA A 356 20.90 20.47 9.97
CA ALA A 356 21.77 19.51 9.32
C ALA A 356 21.05 18.20 9.00
N LYS A 357 21.38 17.60 7.85
CA LYS A 357 20.90 16.28 7.42
C LYS A 357 21.73 15.20 8.09
N PHE A 358 21.09 14.23 8.75
CA PHE A 358 21.78 13.04 9.24
C PHE A 358 22.05 12.05 8.11
N ILE A 359 23.28 11.54 8.04
CA ILE A 359 23.71 10.47 7.14
C ILE A 359 23.96 9.22 8.00
N PRO A 360 22.99 8.28 8.07
CA PRO A 360 23.04 7.17 9.02
C PRO A 360 24.20 6.20 8.79
N LEU A 361 24.52 5.88 7.53
CA LEU A 361 25.60 4.94 7.18
C LEU A 361 26.95 5.42 7.72
N GLN A 362 27.19 6.72 7.64
CA GLN A 362 28.44 7.35 8.08
C GLN A 362 28.35 7.90 9.51
N GLN A 363 27.16 7.91 10.13
CA GLN A 363 26.88 8.55 11.41
C GLN A 363 27.50 9.97 11.49
N VAL A 364 27.14 10.81 10.52
CA VAL A 364 27.55 12.22 10.45
C VAL A 364 26.34 13.12 10.19
N LEU A 365 26.45 14.38 10.60
CA LEU A 365 25.55 15.44 10.20
C LEU A 365 26.19 16.24 9.06
N GLU A 366 25.47 16.37 7.95
CA GLU A 366 25.79 17.22 6.81
C GLU A 366 25.06 18.56 6.93
N LEU A 367 25.82 19.65 6.96
CA LEU A 367 25.28 21.00 6.87
C LEU A 367 25.76 21.69 5.59
N ARG A 368 24.80 22.08 4.74
CA ARG A 368 25.07 22.90 3.56
C ARG A 368 25.04 24.36 3.98
N VAL A 369 26.22 24.95 4.13
CA VAL A 369 26.36 26.35 4.53
C VAL A 369 25.97 27.27 3.37
N ASP A 370 26.36 26.91 2.15
CA ASP A 370 25.94 27.54 0.90
C ASP A 370 26.12 26.58 -0.29
N ALA A 371 25.90 27.05 -1.52
CA ALA A 371 26.00 26.25 -2.75
C ALA A 371 27.42 25.70 -3.03
N ALA A 372 28.44 26.23 -2.37
CA ALA A 372 29.84 25.86 -2.57
C ALA A 372 30.53 25.35 -1.29
N LYS A 373 29.81 25.22 -0.18
CA LYS A 373 30.38 24.83 1.11
C LYS A 373 29.49 23.84 1.85
N VAL A 374 30.00 22.63 2.04
CA VAL A 374 29.38 21.59 2.86
C VAL A 374 30.31 21.19 4.02
N VAL A 375 29.75 21.18 5.23
CA VAL A 375 30.46 20.90 6.47
C VAL A 375 29.86 19.66 7.12
N TYR A 376 30.71 18.79 7.64
CA TYR A 376 30.35 17.54 8.28
C TYR A 376 30.82 17.52 9.74
N ILE A 377 30.02 16.94 10.63
CA ILE A 377 30.42 16.65 12.01
C ILE A 377 30.00 15.22 12.38
N LYS A 378 30.83 14.53 13.17
CA LYS A 378 30.47 13.19 13.66
C LYS A 378 29.22 13.27 14.55
N ALA A 379 28.33 12.30 14.40
CA ALA A 379 27.08 12.21 15.15
C ALA A 379 26.91 10.83 15.78
N ASP A 380 26.11 10.73 16.83
CA ASP A 380 25.73 9.45 17.41
C ASP A 380 24.72 8.70 16.50
N ALA A 381 24.37 7.47 16.90
CA ALA A 381 23.41 6.65 16.17
C ALA A 381 21.99 7.27 16.09
N ALA A 382 21.67 8.25 16.95
CA ALA A 382 20.41 8.98 16.95
C ALA A 382 20.48 10.29 16.15
N GLY A 383 21.60 10.56 15.47
CA GLY A 383 21.79 11.77 14.67
C GLY A 383 22.06 13.03 15.47
N LYS A 384 22.54 12.92 16.72
CA LYS A 384 22.99 14.08 17.50
C LYS A 384 24.48 14.30 17.31
N PRO A 385 24.97 15.56 17.18
CA PRO A 385 26.40 15.81 17.10
C PRO A 385 27.13 15.24 18.32
N LEU A 386 28.33 14.69 18.13
CA LEU A 386 29.14 14.16 19.22
C LEU A 386 29.89 15.29 19.95
N ALA A 387 29.85 15.26 21.28
CA ALA A 387 30.58 16.23 22.09
C ALA A 387 32.10 16.07 21.89
N GLY A 388 32.77 17.19 21.66
CA GLY A 388 34.19 17.28 21.31
C GLY A 388 34.52 16.98 19.84
N ALA A 389 33.55 16.60 18.99
CA ALA A 389 33.76 16.48 17.56
C ALA A 389 33.91 17.88 16.93
N LYS A 390 34.80 17.99 15.93
CA LYS A 390 35.02 19.23 15.20
C LYS A 390 34.35 19.17 13.83
N PRO A 391 33.72 20.26 13.36
CA PRO A 391 33.25 20.36 11.99
C PRO A 391 34.42 20.30 11.01
N VAL A 392 34.23 19.56 9.92
CA VAL A 392 35.19 19.45 8.82
C VAL A 392 34.49 19.81 7.52
N GLU A 393 35.03 20.82 6.83
CA GLU A 393 34.61 21.13 5.47
C GLU A 393 35.15 20.07 4.51
N SER A 394 34.28 19.52 3.66
CA SER A 394 34.68 18.54 2.65
C SER A 394 34.49 19.10 1.25
N SER A 395 35.58 19.57 0.65
CA SER A 395 35.59 19.93 -0.76
C SER A 395 35.36 18.70 -1.65
N ALA A 396 35.81 17.51 -1.23
CA ALA A 396 35.54 16.27 -1.95
C ALA A 396 34.05 16.00 -2.08
N MET A 397 33.33 16.00 -0.96
CA MET A 397 31.88 15.73 -0.97
C MET A 397 31.11 16.90 -1.60
N THR A 398 31.57 18.13 -1.41
CA THR A 398 30.98 19.30 -2.09
C THR A 398 31.13 19.21 -3.62
N GLU A 399 32.27 18.77 -4.12
CA GLU A 399 32.53 18.61 -5.55
C GLU A 399 31.77 17.41 -6.11
N ALA A 400 31.77 16.27 -5.42
CA ALA A 400 30.97 15.10 -5.77
C ALA A 400 29.46 15.40 -5.82
N LEU A 401 28.97 16.30 -4.97
CA LEU A 401 27.59 16.79 -5.00
C LEU A 401 27.30 17.68 -6.22
N LYS A 402 28.28 18.47 -6.68
CA LYS A 402 28.12 19.38 -7.83
C LYS A 402 28.25 18.67 -9.17
N LEU A 403 29.13 17.67 -9.24
CA LEU A 403 29.36 16.84 -10.44
C LEU A 403 28.33 15.72 -10.59
N ALA A 404 27.34 15.64 -9.69
CA ALA A 404 26.21 14.74 -9.81
C ALA A 404 25.19 15.26 -10.84
N ASP A 405 25.55 15.26 -12.12
CA ASP A 405 24.56 15.41 -13.23
C ASP A 405 23.57 14.22 -13.26
N ARG A 406 24.00 13.10 -12.67
CA ARG A 406 23.25 11.87 -12.40
C ARG A 406 23.33 11.60 -10.90
N GLY A 407 22.37 12.10 -10.12
CA GLY A 407 22.32 11.97 -8.65
C GLY A 407 22.53 10.56 -8.06
N ARG A 408 22.46 9.51 -8.91
CA ARG A 408 22.58 8.09 -8.56
C ARG A 408 23.98 7.49 -8.70
N PHE A 409 24.88 8.06 -9.52
CA PHE A 409 26.22 7.50 -9.82
C PHE A 409 27.37 8.42 -9.39
N SER A 410 27.20 9.15 -8.29
CA SER A 410 28.24 10.03 -7.77
C SER A 410 29.02 9.38 -6.64
N ALA A 411 30.30 9.74 -6.52
CA ALA A 411 31.14 9.38 -5.38
C ALA A 411 30.50 9.79 -4.04
N TYR A 412 29.70 10.86 -4.03
CA TYR A 412 28.92 11.26 -2.86
C TYR A 412 27.84 10.22 -2.52
N ASN A 413 27.08 9.73 -3.51
CA ASN A 413 26.05 8.72 -3.28
C ASN A 413 26.65 7.38 -2.82
N ASP A 414 27.80 6.99 -3.40
CA ASP A 414 28.55 5.81 -2.98
C ASP A 414 29.00 5.92 -1.52
N TRP A 415 29.51 7.09 -1.11
CA TRP A 415 29.90 7.35 0.28
C TRP A 415 28.72 7.44 1.25
N ALA A 416 27.72 8.27 0.94
CA ALA A 416 26.62 8.59 1.85
C ALA A 416 25.61 7.44 2.00
N ASN A 417 25.36 6.71 0.92
CA ASN A 417 24.24 5.76 0.82
C ASN A 417 24.67 4.35 0.40
N GLY A 418 25.94 4.12 0.06
CA GLY A 418 26.42 2.80 -0.36
C GLY A 418 26.32 2.50 -1.83
N GLY A 419 25.91 3.46 -2.67
CA GLY A 419 25.86 3.26 -4.11
C GLY A 419 24.87 2.16 -4.55
N ASN A 420 24.59 2.12 -5.85
CA ASN A 420 23.53 1.29 -6.42
C ASN A 420 23.89 -0.20 -6.56
N TRP A 421 25.05 -0.63 -6.05
CA TRP A 421 25.59 -1.94 -6.41
C TRP A 421 25.93 -2.80 -5.21
N ASN A 422 26.35 -2.19 -4.10
CA ASN A 422 26.83 -2.87 -2.90
C ASN A 422 27.12 -1.81 -1.82
N ILE A 423 26.44 -1.88 -0.66
CA ILE A 423 26.79 -1.09 0.54
C ILE A 423 28.24 -1.32 1.04
N TRP A 424 28.98 -2.24 0.42
CA TRP A 424 30.35 -2.64 0.74
C TRP A 424 31.38 -2.23 -0.32
N ASN A 425 31.35 -0.98 -0.79
CA ASN A 425 32.41 -0.44 -1.64
C ASN A 425 33.43 0.39 -0.84
N GLU A 426 34.61 0.64 -1.40
CA GLU A 426 35.68 1.38 -0.71
C GLU A 426 35.25 2.79 -0.27
N MET A 427 34.35 3.46 -0.99
CA MET A 427 33.85 4.78 -0.58
C MET A 427 33.06 4.71 0.73
N THR A 428 32.23 3.69 0.94
CA THR A 428 31.47 3.53 2.20
C THR A 428 32.35 3.30 3.42
N MET A 429 33.54 2.73 3.23
CA MET A 429 34.46 2.39 4.31
C MET A 429 35.18 3.63 4.87
N LEU A 430 35.14 4.76 4.14
CA LEU A 430 35.86 5.98 4.52
C LEU A 430 35.39 6.57 5.85
N GLY A 431 34.11 6.49 6.24
CA GLY A 431 33.66 7.14 7.48
C GLY A 431 33.52 8.66 7.34
N ALA A 432 33.64 9.37 8.47
CA ALA A 432 33.60 10.83 8.50
C ALA A 432 34.89 11.46 7.94
N PRO A 433 34.83 12.64 7.29
CA PRO A 433 36.03 13.42 7.00
C PRO A 433 36.67 13.89 8.32
N VAL A 434 38.00 13.82 8.41
CA VAL A 434 38.76 14.17 9.64
C VAL A 434 39.72 15.35 9.44
N ALA A 435 40.01 15.72 8.20
CA ALA A 435 40.81 16.88 7.86
C ALA A 435 40.26 17.59 6.62
N ALA A 436 40.61 18.87 6.48
CA ALA A 436 40.38 19.60 5.24
C ALA A 436 41.19 18.99 4.09
N ALA A 437 40.69 19.15 2.87
CA ALA A 437 41.39 18.66 1.69
C ALA A 437 42.66 19.47 1.39
N THR A 438 43.65 18.81 0.79
CA THR A 438 44.88 19.40 0.27
C THR A 438 44.93 19.28 -1.25
N GLU A 439 45.41 20.32 -1.93
CA GLU A 439 45.56 20.35 -3.39
C GLU A 439 47.03 20.29 -3.80
N ALA A 440 47.33 19.57 -4.88
CA ALA A 440 48.63 19.52 -5.54
C ALA A 440 48.45 19.75 -7.04
N THR A 441 49.18 20.72 -7.61
CA THR A 441 49.13 21.04 -9.03
C THR A 441 50.34 20.46 -9.74
N ALA A 442 50.12 19.64 -10.76
CA ALA A 442 51.15 19.11 -11.64
C ALA A 442 51.63 20.17 -12.66
N ASP A 443 52.77 19.93 -13.29
CA ASP A 443 53.38 20.84 -14.27
C ASP A 443 52.51 21.09 -15.51
N ASP A 444 51.59 20.17 -15.82
CA ASP A 444 50.62 20.30 -16.91
C ASP A 444 49.34 21.08 -16.52
N GLY A 445 49.28 21.59 -15.29
CA GLY A 445 48.15 22.33 -14.74
C GLY A 445 47.05 21.47 -14.12
N THR A 446 47.19 20.14 -14.12
CA THR A 446 46.25 19.22 -13.48
C THR A 446 46.29 19.39 -11.95
N VAL A 447 45.13 19.60 -11.33
CA VAL A 447 45.02 19.70 -9.87
C VAL A 447 44.53 18.37 -9.30
N THR A 448 45.38 17.69 -8.53
CA THR A 448 45.01 16.53 -7.72
C THR A 448 44.63 17.01 -6.33
N VAL A 449 43.50 16.56 -5.82
CA VAL A 449 43.03 16.86 -4.47
C VAL A 449 43.01 15.58 -3.64
N SER A 450 43.36 15.71 -2.37
CA SER A 450 43.35 14.62 -1.41
C SER A 450 42.65 15.06 -0.13
N GLN A 451 41.80 14.21 0.45
CA GLN A 451 41.13 14.47 1.73
C GLN A 451 41.16 13.24 2.63
N GLU A 452 41.51 13.44 3.91
CA GLU A 452 41.52 12.38 4.91
C GLU A 452 40.14 12.14 5.53
N PHE A 453 39.80 10.87 5.68
CA PHE A 453 38.64 10.33 6.34
C PHE A 453 39.09 9.29 7.40
N GLU A 454 38.19 8.91 8.29
CA GLU A 454 38.48 7.93 9.37
C GLU A 454 39.08 6.62 8.83
N GLY A 455 38.50 6.10 7.76
CA GLY A 455 38.84 4.81 7.14
C GLY A 455 39.79 4.92 5.95
N GLY A 456 40.32 6.09 5.62
CA GLY A 456 41.23 6.22 4.49
C GLY A 456 41.34 7.62 3.92
N THR A 457 41.91 7.70 2.74
CA THR A 457 42.12 8.97 2.02
C THR A 457 41.41 8.91 0.70
N LEU A 458 40.65 9.95 0.37
CA LEU A 458 40.05 10.11 -0.96
C LEU A 458 40.96 10.96 -1.83
N VAL A 459 41.28 10.49 -3.03
CA VAL A 459 42.13 11.21 -4.00
C VAL A 459 41.38 11.37 -5.32
N TRP A 460 41.39 12.56 -5.91
CA TRP A 460 40.73 12.80 -7.20
C TRP A 460 41.39 13.92 -7.98
N THR A 461 41.14 13.96 -9.28
CA THR A 461 41.48 15.12 -10.13
C THR A 461 40.33 16.10 -10.09
N LYS A 462 40.60 17.36 -9.77
CA LYS A 462 39.59 18.42 -9.71
C LYS A 462 38.88 18.58 -11.05
N GLY A 463 37.55 18.60 -11.04
CA GLY A 463 36.67 18.62 -12.21
C GLY A 463 36.38 17.24 -12.81
N SER A 464 36.90 16.14 -12.25
CA SER A 464 36.59 14.78 -12.69
C SER A 464 35.55 14.10 -11.80
N GLU A 465 34.69 13.29 -12.40
CA GLU A 465 33.64 12.52 -11.71
C GLU A 465 34.22 11.33 -10.92
N SER A 466 35.44 10.91 -11.23
CA SER A 466 36.07 9.72 -10.64
C SER A 466 36.89 10.10 -9.41
N MET A 467 36.44 9.66 -8.23
CA MET A 467 37.19 9.77 -6.98
C MET A 467 37.69 8.39 -6.55
N SER A 468 38.96 8.33 -6.13
CA SER A 468 39.65 7.08 -5.79
C SER A 468 39.88 6.99 -4.28
N PRO A 469 39.12 6.15 -3.55
CA PRO A 469 39.36 5.89 -2.14
C PRO A 469 40.62 5.04 -1.95
N GLN A 470 41.37 5.33 -0.88
CA GLN A 470 42.54 4.57 -0.45
C GLN A 470 42.35 4.19 1.02
N LEU A 471 41.99 2.94 1.28
CA LEU A 471 41.64 2.49 2.63
C LEU A 471 42.87 2.34 3.53
N ASN A 472 42.78 2.92 4.73
CA ASN A 472 43.71 2.64 5.83
C ASN A 472 43.31 1.35 6.57
N ASP A 473 43.98 1.03 7.68
CA ASP A 473 43.69 -0.18 8.44
C ASP A 473 42.27 -0.22 9.00
N LEU A 474 41.70 0.93 9.40
CA LEU A 474 40.31 1.01 9.84
C LEU A 474 39.33 0.79 8.69
N GLY A 475 39.57 1.40 7.53
CA GLY A 475 38.75 1.18 6.33
C GLY A 475 38.78 -0.28 5.85
N LYS A 476 39.95 -0.92 5.92
CA LYS A 476 40.08 -2.36 5.63
C LYS A 476 39.37 -3.20 6.67
N ALA A 477 39.49 -2.89 7.96
CA ALA A 477 38.76 -3.60 9.01
C ALA A 477 37.24 -3.48 8.86
N LYS A 478 36.74 -2.32 8.42
CA LYS A 478 35.34 -2.09 8.04
C LYS A 478 34.93 -2.97 6.86
N LEU A 479 35.76 -3.02 5.81
CA LEU A 479 35.53 -3.85 4.63
C LEU A 479 35.54 -5.35 4.98
N ASP A 480 36.53 -5.79 5.76
CA ASP A 480 36.68 -7.18 6.22
C ASP A 480 35.53 -7.59 7.14
N TRP A 481 35.07 -6.70 8.02
CA TRP A 481 33.89 -6.95 8.83
C TRP A 481 32.66 -7.14 7.95
N TYR A 482 32.43 -6.26 6.97
CA TYR A 482 31.33 -6.44 6.02
C TYR A 482 31.45 -7.76 5.25
N ASN A 483 32.64 -8.09 4.75
CA ASN A 483 32.91 -9.37 4.09
C ASN A 483 32.64 -10.57 5.01
N SER A 484 32.92 -10.44 6.32
CA SER A 484 32.69 -11.50 7.32
C SER A 484 31.22 -11.75 7.62
N LEU A 485 30.35 -10.77 7.37
CA LEU A 485 28.90 -10.94 7.52
C LEU A 485 28.32 -11.86 6.45
N GLY A 486 29.09 -12.17 5.39
CA GLY A 486 28.66 -13.07 4.32
C GLY A 486 27.40 -12.55 3.62
N LEU A 487 27.26 -11.23 3.52
CA LEU A 487 26.14 -10.54 2.85
C LEU A 487 26.31 -10.53 1.34
#